data_AF-A0A4V3UMZ8-F1
#
_entry.id   AF-A0A4V3UMZ8-F1
#
_cell.length_a   1.000
_cell.length_b   1.000
_cell.length_c   1.000
_cell.angle_alpha   90.00
_cell.angle_beta   90.00
_cell.angle_gamma   90.00
#
_symmetry.space_group_name_H-M   'P 1'
#
loop_
_entity.id
_entity.type
_entity.pdbx_description
1 polymer ?
#
loop_
_entity_poly.entity_id
_entity_poly.type
_entity_poly.pdbx_seq_one_letter_code
_entity_poly.pdbx_strand_id
1 'polypeptide(L)'
;MTYSDFSAAHLDFFILLSSAAGIVGNSGQANYAAGCTFQDALARYRVRLGLPAHSIDLGMIQSAGYVAENPEAVQFLREQGYAEVELDQFLRLLMPQHLLDPKFKHLLSSDHESNKPATTNSNLNVRTALRDAKTKQDAVKIITDALVLRLQQLLSMGSKDISQSQSITELGADSLVAVELRNWISREMDAEVQTLEVLQHIPITRFATILASRSTLVSGCS
;
A
#
# COMPACT_ATOMS: atom_id res chain seq x y z
N MET A 1 22.00 -14.07 -28.67
CA MET A 1 20.66 -14.26 -28.08
C MET A 1 19.92 -12.94 -28.20
N THR A 2 19.19 -12.77 -29.29
CA THR A 2 18.46 -11.54 -29.62
C THR A 2 17.10 -11.55 -28.94
N TYR A 3 16.78 -10.43 -28.30
CA TYR A 3 15.58 -10.16 -27.51
C TYR A 3 14.41 -9.88 -28.47
N SER A 4 13.70 -10.92 -28.92
CA SER A 4 12.67 -10.79 -29.97
C SER A 4 11.50 -11.77 -29.78
N ASP A 5 10.86 -11.77 -28.61
CA ASP A 5 9.67 -12.62 -28.36
C ASP A 5 8.49 -11.91 -27.69
N PHE A 6 8.47 -10.57 -27.66
CA PHE A 6 7.25 -9.81 -27.34
C PHE A 6 6.62 -9.14 -28.57
N SER A 7 7.10 -9.41 -29.78
CA SER A 7 6.45 -8.91 -30.99
C SER A 7 5.23 -9.78 -31.32
N ALA A 8 4.06 -9.29 -30.92
CA ALA A 8 2.76 -9.64 -31.48
C ALA A 8 2.31 -11.11 -31.32
N ALA A 9 2.47 -11.69 -30.13
CA ALA A 9 1.56 -12.78 -29.75
C ALA A 9 0.13 -12.21 -29.73
N HIS A 10 -0.78 -12.82 -30.48
CA HIS A 10 -2.20 -12.53 -30.41
C HIS A 10 -2.67 -12.85 -28.99
N LEU A 11 -2.82 -11.81 -28.16
CA LEU A 11 -3.32 -11.97 -26.80
C LEU A 11 -4.80 -12.28 -26.87
N ASP A 12 -5.26 -13.31 -26.17
CA ASP A 12 -6.69 -13.60 -26.03
C ASP A 12 -7.39 -12.56 -25.12
N PHE A 13 -6.65 -11.99 -24.17
CA PHE A 13 -7.12 -10.94 -23.27
C PHE A 13 -5.97 -10.03 -22.83
N PHE A 14 -6.31 -8.80 -22.44
CA PHE A 14 -5.39 -7.86 -21.79
C PHE A 14 -6.19 -7.12 -20.72
N ILE A 15 -5.87 -7.34 -19.45
CA ILE A 15 -6.60 -6.74 -18.33
C ILE A 15 -5.67 -5.79 -17.58
N LEU A 16 -6.12 -4.56 -17.37
CA LEU A 16 -5.46 -3.55 -16.56
C LEU A 16 -6.26 -3.37 -15.28
N LEU A 17 -5.61 -3.54 -14.13
CA LEU A 17 -6.19 -3.22 -12.83
C LEU A 17 -5.90 -1.76 -12.53
N SER A 18 -6.90 -0.92 -12.75
CA SER A 18 -6.93 0.51 -12.45
C SER A 18 -7.63 0.72 -11.09
N SER A 19 -7.89 1.97 -10.73
CA SER A 19 -8.56 2.32 -9.49
C SER A 19 -9.55 3.45 -9.71
N ALA A 20 -10.62 3.46 -8.92
CA ALA A 20 -11.52 4.60 -8.81
C ALA A 20 -10.78 5.93 -8.54
N ALA A 21 -9.58 5.89 -7.92
CA ALA A 21 -8.72 7.05 -7.74
C ALA A 21 -8.34 7.75 -9.06
N GLY A 22 -8.33 7.06 -10.20
CA GLY A 22 -8.11 7.64 -11.53
C GLY A 22 -9.28 8.49 -12.05
N ILE A 23 -10.47 8.36 -11.44
CA ILE A 23 -11.70 9.07 -11.81
C ILE A 23 -12.00 10.20 -10.82
N VAL A 24 -12.05 9.87 -9.53
CA VAL A 24 -12.45 10.81 -8.47
C VAL A 24 -11.27 11.52 -7.82
N GLY A 25 -10.04 11.03 -8.04
CA GLY A 25 -8.84 11.55 -7.39
C GLY A 25 -8.76 11.18 -5.92
N ASN A 26 -7.55 11.27 -5.36
CA ASN A 26 -7.35 11.16 -3.91
C ASN A 26 -6.23 12.11 -3.47
N SER A 27 -6.44 12.80 -2.34
CA SER A 27 -5.50 13.81 -1.87
C SER A 27 -4.14 13.18 -1.56
N GLY A 28 -3.06 13.81 -2.05
CA GLY A 28 -1.70 13.26 -1.92
C GLY A 28 -1.37 12.07 -2.85
N GLN A 29 -2.28 11.67 -3.75
CA GLN A 29 -2.09 10.54 -4.68
C GLN A 29 -2.16 10.94 -6.16
N ALA A 30 -1.82 12.18 -6.51
CA ALA A 30 -1.90 12.68 -7.90
C ALA A 30 -1.15 11.80 -8.92
N ASN A 31 0.03 11.29 -8.55
CA ASN A 31 0.82 10.41 -9.42
C ASN A 31 0.12 9.05 -9.65
N TYR A 32 -0.51 8.51 -8.61
CA TYR A 32 -1.26 7.25 -8.69
C TYR A 32 -2.51 7.42 -9.55
N ALA A 33 -3.28 8.49 -9.32
CA ALA A 33 -4.44 8.84 -10.14
C ALA A 33 -4.08 8.98 -11.62
N ALA A 34 -2.97 9.69 -11.94
CA ALA A 34 -2.49 9.82 -13.31
C ALA A 34 -2.11 8.47 -13.94
N GLY A 35 -1.52 7.56 -13.17
CA GLY A 35 -1.23 6.19 -13.60
C GLY A 35 -2.50 5.42 -13.96
N CYS A 36 -3.51 5.46 -13.09
CA CYS A 36 -4.82 4.83 -13.33
C CYS A 36 -5.51 5.43 -14.57
N THR A 37 -5.57 6.76 -14.70
CA THR A 37 -6.13 7.42 -15.89
C THR A 37 -5.39 7.02 -17.17
N PHE A 38 -4.07 6.82 -17.11
CA PHE A 38 -3.29 6.31 -18.25
C PHE A 38 -3.65 4.87 -18.60
N GLN A 39 -3.83 3.99 -17.62
CA GLN A 39 -4.26 2.60 -17.85
C GLN A 39 -5.62 2.57 -18.58
N ASP A 40 -6.57 3.41 -18.16
CA ASP A 40 -7.88 3.50 -18.83
C ASP A 40 -7.76 4.01 -20.27
N ALA A 41 -6.92 5.02 -20.48
CA ALA A 41 -6.66 5.58 -21.80
C ALA A 41 -5.98 4.56 -22.71
N LEU A 42 -5.04 3.77 -22.19
CA LEU A 42 -4.34 2.71 -22.91
C LEU A 42 -5.29 1.58 -23.30
N ALA A 43 -6.18 1.15 -22.40
CA ALA A 43 -7.20 0.15 -22.71
C ALA A 43 -8.09 0.61 -23.87
N ARG A 44 -8.61 1.85 -23.79
CA ARG A 44 -9.41 2.46 -24.87
C ARG A 44 -8.64 2.57 -26.18
N TYR A 45 -7.36 2.94 -26.13
CA TYR A 45 -6.51 3.04 -27.31
C TYR A 45 -6.31 1.67 -27.98
N ARG A 46 -6.04 0.62 -27.22
CA ARG A 46 -5.90 -0.76 -27.73
C ARG A 46 -7.18 -1.27 -28.38
N VAL A 47 -8.35 -1.06 -27.75
CA VAL A 47 -9.65 -1.44 -28.32
C VAL A 47 -9.90 -0.73 -29.66
N ARG A 48 -9.53 0.55 -29.79
CA ARG A 48 -9.62 1.28 -31.08
C ARG A 48 -8.73 0.70 -32.18
N LEU A 49 -7.65 0.01 -31.83
CA LEU A 49 -6.79 -0.70 -32.77
C LEU A 49 -7.27 -2.13 -33.07
N GLY A 50 -8.45 -2.52 -32.56
CA GLY A 50 -8.96 -3.90 -32.69
C GLY A 50 -8.22 -4.91 -31.81
N LEU A 51 -7.42 -4.44 -30.84
CA LEU A 51 -6.67 -5.30 -29.92
C LEU A 51 -7.46 -5.48 -28.62
N PRO A 52 -7.43 -6.68 -28.01
CA PRO A 52 -8.12 -6.90 -26.74
C PRO A 52 -7.48 -6.06 -25.64
N ALA A 53 -8.34 -5.37 -24.88
CA ALA A 53 -8.02 -4.69 -23.63
C ALA A 53 -9.28 -4.35 -22.82
N HIS A 54 -9.20 -4.51 -21.51
CA HIS A 54 -10.18 -4.02 -20.54
C HIS A 54 -9.43 -3.36 -19.37
N SER A 55 -9.87 -2.19 -18.95
CA SER A 55 -9.47 -1.58 -17.68
C SER A 55 -10.58 -1.80 -16.67
N ILE A 56 -10.23 -2.13 -15.43
CA ILE A 56 -11.17 -2.30 -14.34
C ILE A 56 -10.77 -1.35 -13.23
N ASP A 57 -11.62 -0.36 -12.96
CA ASP A 57 -11.42 0.59 -11.88
C ASP A 57 -11.83 -0.05 -10.55
N LEU A 58 -10.83 -0.55 -9.82
CA LEU A 58 -11.06 -1.15 -8.52
C LEU A 58 -11.43 -0.08 -7.48
N GLY A 59 -12.55 -0.34 -6.79
CA GLY A 59 -12.94 0.37 -5.58
C GLY A 59 -12.23 -0.19 -4.34
N MET A 60 -12.78 0.12 -3.18
CA MET A 60 -12.25 -0.34 -1.90
C MET A 60 -12.65 -1.81 -1.66
N ILE A 61 -11.73 -2.76 -1.87
CA ILE A 61 -11.97 -4.19 -1.65
C ILE A 61 -11.63 -4.54 -0.20
N GLN A 62 -12.63 -5.00 0.58
CA GLN A 62 -12.47 -5.22 2.02
C GLN A 62 -11.44 -6.30 2.40
N SER A 63 -11.36 -7.38 1.63
CA SER A 63 -10.63 -8.60 2.03
C SER A 63 -9.27 -8.77 1.37
N ALA A 64 -8.76 -7.75 0.65
CA ALA A 64 -7.46 -7.80 -0.02
C ALA A 64 -6.84 -6.41 -0.20
N GLY A 65 -5.52 -6.31 -0.05
CA GLY A 65 -4.75 -5.08 -0.26
C GLY A 65 -4.73 -4.12 0.94
N TYR A 66 -4.31 -2.88 0.71
CA TYR A 66 -4.04 -1.84 1.73
C TYR A 66 -5.19 -1.59 2.73
N VAL A 67 -6.43 -1.86 2.32
CA VAL A 67 -7.65 -1.63 3.10
C VAL A 67 -7.87 -2.72 4.15
N ALA A 68 -7.57 -3.98 3.82
CA ALA A 68 -7.76 -5.13 4.72
C ALA A 68 -6.83 -5.07 5.94
N GLU A 69 -5.67 -4.43 5.80
CA GLU A 69 -4.66 -4.31 6.84
C GLU A 69 -4.83 -3.04 7.70
N ASN A 70 -5.82 -2.18 7.41
CA ASN A 70 -5.88 -0.84 7.98
C ASN A 70 -7.33 -0.37 8.26
N PRO A 71 -7.93 -0.80 9.39
CA PRO A 71 -9.34 -0.56 9.72
C PRO A 71 -9.76 0.91 9.81
N GLU A 72 -8.83 1.82 10.11
CA GLU A 72 -9.10 3.26 10.13
C GLU A 72 -9.10 3.88 8.72
N ALA A 73 -8.35 3.31 7.78
CA ALA A 73 -8.40 3.74 6.37
C ALA A 73 -9.75 3.41 5.73
N VAL A 74 -10.35 2.28 6.13
CA VAL A 74 -11.74 1.90 5.78
C VAL A 74 -12.70 2.99 6.26
N GLN A 75 -12.59 3.40 7.53
CA GLN A 75 -13.45 4.42 8.14
C GLN A 75 -13.32 5.77 7.41
N PHE A 76 -12.09 6.23 7.14
CA PHE A 76 -11.82 7.48 6.43
C PHE A 76 -12.39 7.47 4.99
N LEU A 77 -12.19 6.38 4.25
CA LEU A 77 -12.71 6.25 2.88
C LEU A 77 -14.24 6.16 2.87
N ARG A 78 -14.85 5.51 3.87
CA ARG A 78 -16.30 5.49 4.07
C ARG A 78 -16.85 6.89 4.37
N GLU A 79 -16.17 7.67 5.20
CA GLU A 79 -16.51 9.07 5.49
C GLU A 79 -16.40 9.98 4.25
N GLN A 80 -15.53 9.63 3.30
CA GLN A 80 -15.40 10.29 1.99
C GLN A 80 -16.41 9.79 0.95
N GLY A 81 -17.32 8.87 1.33
CA GLY A 81 -18.39 8.37 0.48
C GLY A 81 -18.01 7.22 -0.45
N TYR A 82 -16.84 6.59 -0.26
CA TYR A 82 -16.49 5.37 -0.99
C TYR A 82 -17.30 4.19 -0.44
N ALA A 83 -17.99 3.49 -1.35
CA ALA A 83 -18.68 2.26 -1.03
C ALA A 83 -17.70 1.08 -1.01
N GLU A 84 -17.77 0.29 0.06
CA GLU A 84 -17.06 -0.98 0.18
C GLU A 84 -17.64 -2.00 -0.81
N VAL A 85 -16.75 -2.71 -1.52
CA VAL A 85 -17.15 -3.84 -2.36
C VAL A 85 -16.49 -5.10 -1.79
N GLU A 86 -17.30 -6.06 -1.40
CA GLU A 86 -16.82 -7.38 -0.99
C GLU A 86 -16.15 -8.09 -2.18
N LEU A 87 -15.02 -8.78 -1.95
CA LEU A 87 -14.24 -9.39 -3.03
C LEU A 87 -15.06 -10.41 -3.83
N ASP A 88 -15.90 -11.18 -3.18
CA ASP A 88 -16.83 -12.12 -3.79
C ASP A 88 -17.96 -11.42 -4.56
N GLN A 89 -18.40 -10.23 -4.15
CA GLN A 89 -19.33 -9.41 -4.92
C GLN A 89 -18.64 -8.83 -6.17
N PHE A 90 -17.40 -8.37 -6.03
CA PHE A 90 -16.58 -7.88 -7.13
C PHE A 90 -16.29 -8.99 -8.16
N LEU A 91 -15.88 -10.17 -7.71
CA LEU A 91 -15.64 -11.33 -8.57
C LEU A 91 -16.91 -11.76 -9.30
N ARG A 92 -18.08 -11.72 -8.66
CA ARG A 92 -19.37 -11.99 -9.34
C ARG A 92 -19.71 -11.01 -10.45
N LEU A 93 -19.30 -9.75 -10.34
CA LEU A 93 -19.48 -8.75 -11.38
C LEU A 93 -18.52 -8.96 -12.57
N LEU A 94 -17.36 -9.55 -12.31
CA LEU A 94 -16.31 -9.82 -13.30
C LEU A 94 -16.43 -11.16 -14.00
N MET A 95 -17.05 -12.14 -13.36
CA MET A 95 -17.15 -13.50 -13.87
C MET A 95 -18.38 -13.61 -14.78
N PRO A 96 -18.23 -14.01 -16.05
CA PRO A 96 -19.35 -14.41 -16.87
C PRO A 96 -20.14 -15.53 -16.19
N GLN A 97 -21.46 -15.64 -16.44
CA GLN A 97 -22.34 -16.63 -15.82
C GLN A 97 -21.86 -18.10 -15.97
N HIS A 98 -20.96 -18.37 -16.91
CA HIS A 98 -20.33 -19.66 -17.19
C HIS A 98 -19.11 -19.99 -16.32
N LEU A 99 -18.46 -19.01 -15.66
CA LEU A 99 -17.45 -19.29 -14.62
C LEU A 99 -18.07 -19.61 -13.25
N LEU A 100 -19.40 -19.48 -13.11
CA LEU A 100 -20.17 -20.07 -12.00
C LEU A 100 -20.45 -21.57 -12.22
N ASP A 101 -19.91 -22.17 -13.30
CA ASP A 101 -19.96 -23.62 -13.52
C ASP A 101 -19.33 -24.31 -12.28
N PRO A 102 -20.02 -25.29 -11.67
CA PRO A 102 -19.51 -26.09 -10.56
C PRO A 102 -18.10 -26.64 -10.78
N LYS A 103 -17.67 -26.81 -12.04
CA LYS A 103 -16.31 -27.25 -12.41
C LYS A 103 -15.21 -26.27 -12.02
N PHE A 104 -15.47 -24.95 -11.98
CA PHE A 104 -14.48 -23.94 -11.57
C PHE A 104 -14.59 -23.55 -10.10
N LYS A 105 -15.52 -24.17 -9.35
CA LYS A 105 -15.73 -23.92 -7.91
C LYS A 105 -14.45 -24.16 -7.08
N HIS A 106 -13.57 -25.04 -7.53
CA HIS A 106 -12.29 -25.33 -6.88
C HIS A 106 -11.27 -24.17 -6.94
N LEU A 107 -11.39 -23.26 -7.93
CA LEU A 107 -10.54 -22.06 -8.02
C LEU A 107 -10.97 -20.97 -7.02
N LEU A 108 -12.24 -21.01 -6.59
CA LEU A 108 -12.82 -20.09 -5.61
C LEU A 108 -12.70 -20.62 -4.18
N SER A 109 -12.60 -21.93 -4.00
CA SER A 109 -12.26 -22.57 -2.73
C SER A 109 -10.74 -22.57 -2.54
N SER A 110 -10.15 -21.39 -2.45
CA SER A 110 -8.97 -21.25 -1.61
C SER A 110 -9.51 -21.09 -0.21
N ASP A 111 -9.38 -22.12 0.61
CA ASP A 111 -9.59 -22.05 2.05
C ASP A 111 -8.59 -21.02 2.59
N HIS A 112 -8.96 -19.74 2.55
CA HIS A 112 -8.48 -18.81 3.54
C HIS A 112 -9.08 -19.30 4.85
N GLU A 113 -8.33 -20.19 5.52
CA GLU A 113 -8.45 -20.36 6.95
C GLU A 113 -8.59 -18.95 7.51
N SER A 114 -9.78 -18.70 8.04
CA SER A 114 -10.10 -17.58 8.88
C SER A 114 -9.09 -17.58 10.02
N ASN A 115 -7.94 -16.96 9.78
CA ASN A 115 -7.03 -16.60 10.83
C ASN A 115 -7.78 -15.50 11.58
N LYS A 116 -8.56 -15.93 12.59
CA LYS A 116 -9.10 -15.05 13.63
C LYS A 116 -8.02 -14.03 13.94
N PRO A 117 -8.35 -12.72 14.06
CA PRO A 117 -7.35 -11.75 14.43
C PRO A 117 -6.76 -12.23 15.75
N ALA A 118 -5.53 -12.73 15.67
CA ALA A 118 -4.76 -13.10 16.84
C ALA A 118 -4.50 -11.78 17.56
N THR A 119 -5.38 -11.49 18.51
CA THR A 119 -5.10 -10.62 19.63
C THR A 119 -3.72 -10.97 20.17
N THR A 120 -2.90 -9.93 20.31
CA THR A 120 -1.55 -9.90 20.89
C THR A 120 -0.43 -10.12 19.88
N ASN A 121 0.22 -9.02 19.47
CA ASN A 121 1.64 -8.79 19.76
C ASN A 121 2.05 -7.33 19.47
N SER A 122 2.37 -6.61 20.57
CA SER A 122 3.08 -5.33 20.65
C SER A 122 2.65 -4.23 19.67
N ASN A 123 1.43 -3.74 19.81
CA ASN A 123 1.08 -2.43 19.27
C ASN A 123 1.74 -1.37 20.16
N LEU A 124 3.03 -1.09 19.92
CA LEU A 124 3.67 0.10 20.48
C LEU A 124 2.85 1.25 19.92
N ASN A 125 2.03 1.90 20.76
CA ASN A 125 1.26 3.06 20.33
C ASN A 125 2.26 4.21 20.14
N VAL A 126 2.83 4.29 18.94
CA VAL A 126 3.91 5.21 18.57
C VAL A 126 3.49 6.63 18.91
N ARG A 127 2.22 6.97 18.65
CA ARG A 127 1.64 8.27 18.95
C ARG A 127 1.69 8.62 20.44
N THR A 128 1.30 7.69 21.32
CA THR A 128 1.38 7.88 22.78
C THR A 128 2.84 7.95 23.24
N ALA A 129 3.69 7.03 22.77
CA ALA A 129 5.11 7.01 23.14
C ALA A 129 5.84 8.31 22.74
N LEU A 130 5.52 8.88 21.57
CA LEU A 130 6.09 10.15 21.13
C LEU A 130 5.64 11.35 21.96
N ARG A 131 4.39 11.36 22.43
CA ARG A 131 3.89 12.41 23.33
C ARG A 131 4.55 12.37 24.71
N ASP A 132 4.89 11.17 25.17
CA ASP A 132 5.52 10.94 26.47
C ASP A 132 7.06 11.04 26.41
N ALA A 133 7.63 11.25 25.22
CA ALA A 133 9.07 11.41 25.05
C ALA A 133 9.56 12.65 25.81
N LYS A 134 10.63 12.48 26.60
CA LYS A 134 11.19 13.56 27.44
C LYS A 134 12.26 14.36 26.71
N THR A 135 12.99 13.71 25.80
CA THR A 135 14.06 14.31 25.05
C THR A 135 13.91 14.03 23.56
N LYS A 136 14.57 14.85 22.72
CA LYS A 136 14.61 14.60 21.27
C LYS A 136 15.28 13.26 20.95
N GLN A 137 16.26 12.84 21.75
CA GLN A 137 16.92 11.54 21.58
C GLN A 137 15.97 10.37 21.88
N ASP A 138 15.11 10.50 22.89
CA ASP A 138 14.08 9.49 23.18
C ASP A 138 13.08 9.36 22.02
N ALA A 139 12.63 10.50 21.48
CA ALA A 139 11.74 10.52 20.32
C ALA A 139 12.39 9.84 19.09
N VAL A 140 13.66 10.16 18.80
CA VAL A 140 14.39 9.51 17.69
C VAL A 140 14.49 8.00 17.89
N LYS A 141 14.75 7.54 19.12
CA LYS A 141 14.79 6.11 19.42
C LYS A 141 13.44 5.44 19.19
N ILE A 142 12.35 6.04 19.68
CA ILE A 142 10.97 5.54 19.48
C ILE A 142 10.63 5.43 18.00
N ILE A 143 10.93 6.48 17.21
CA ILE A 143 10.67 6.48 15.76
C ILE A 143 11.51 5.43 15.05
N THR A 144 12.79 5.28 15.41
CA THR A 144 13.68 4.30 14.80
C THR A 144 13.18 2.87 15.04
N ASP A 145 12.85 2.55 16.30
CA ASP A 145 12.34 1.24 16.68
C ASP A 145 11.01 0.94 15.97
N ALA A 146 10.13 1.94 15.86
CA ALA A 146 8.86 1.82 15.15
C ALA A 146 9.03 1.62 13.62
N LEU A 147 9.94 2.37 12.99
CA LEU A 147 10.25 2.23 11.56
C LEU A 147 10.79 0.84 11.24
N VAL A 148 11.71 0.32 12.04
CA VAL A 148 12.26 -1.04 11.87
C VAL A 148 11.14 -2.07 11.95
N LEU A 149 10.29 -1.98 12.98
CA LEU A 149 9.19 -2.92 13.16
C LEU A 149 8.19 -2.85 12.00
N ARG A 150 7.87 -1.64 11.51
CA ARG A 150 6.98 -1.49 10.35
C ARG A 150 7.62 -2.04 9.07
N LEU A 151 8.90 -1.79 8.83
CA LEU A 151 9.61 -2.32 7.66
C LEU A 151 9.70 -3.85 7.69
N GLN A 152 9.91 -4.45 8.87
CA GLN A 152 9.86 -5.91 9.02
C GLN A 152 8.50 -6.49 8.61
N GLN A 153 7.41 -5.83 9.00
CA GLN A 153 6.05 -6.23 8.61
C GLN A 153 5.83 -6.08 7.11
N LEU A 154 6.16 -4.91 6.53
CA LEU A 154 5.93 -4.61 5.11
C LEU A 154 6.75 -5.49 4.17
N LEU A 155 7.99 -5.81 4.57
CA LEU A 155 8.91 -6.59 3.75
C LEU A 155 8.88 -8.09 4.11
N SER A 156 8.02 -8.50 5.05
CA SER A 156 7.96 -9.88 5.57
C SER A 156 9.34 -10.40 6.02
N MET A 157 10.18 -9.53 6.61
CA MET A 157 11.53 -9.86 7.07
C MET A 157 11.54 -10.31 8.53
N GLY A 158 12.45 -11.21 8.88
CA GLY A 158 12.65 -11.66 10.25
C GLY A 158 13.20 -10.55 11.15
N SER A 159 12.91 -10.63 12.46
CA SER A 159 13.23 -9.56 13.43
C SER A 159 14.74 -9.29 13.64
N LYS A 160 15.62 -10.12 13.05
CA LYS A 160 17.09 -10.02 13.15
C LYS A 160 17.77 -9.48 11.89
N ASP A 161 17.00 -9.19 10.83
CA ASP A 161 17.58 -8.95 9.50
C ASP A 161 17.74 -7.46 9.15
N ILE A 162 17.21 -6.54 9.96
CA ILE A 162 17.26 -5.10 9.68
C ILE A 162 18.25 -4.40 10.61
N SER A 163 19.33 -3.84 10.04
CA SER A 163 20.21 -2.93 10.76
C SER A 163 19.73 -1.49 10.62
N GLN A 164 19.66 -0.76 11.74
CA GLN A 164 19.28 0.67 11.78
C GLN A 164 20.25 1.59 11.01
N SER A 165 21.43 1.08 10.65
CA SER A 165 22.43 1.77 9.85
C SER A 165 22.19 1.69 8.34
N GLN A 166 21.32 0.77 7.89
CA GLN A 166 20.96 0.64 6.49
C GLN A 166 19.90 1.68 6.11
N SER A 167 19.85 1.99 4.83
CA SER A 167 18.78 2.77 4.23
C SER A 167 17.56 1.91 3.90
N ILE A 168 16.41 2.57 3.78
CA ILE A 168 15.14 1.89 3.47
C ILE A 168 15.18 1.25 2.07
N THR A 169 15.90 1.86 1.12
CA THR A 169 16.06 1.33 -0.24
C THR A 169 16.97 0.10 -0.31
N GLU A 170 17.98 0.00 0.55
CA GLU A 170 18.84 -1.20 0.64
C GLU A 170 18.08 -2.42 1.16
N LEU A 171 16.97 -2.21 1.87
CA LEU A 171 16.10 -3.27 2.36
C LEU A 171 15.11 -3.76 1.28
N GLY A 172 15.18 -3.21 0.06
CA GLY A 172 14.29 -3.57 -1.03
C GLY A 172 12.95 -2.84 -1.02
N ALA A 173 12.84 -1.73 -0.29
CA ALA A 173 11.66 -0.88 -0.36
C ALA A 173 11.51 -0.28 -1.77
N ASP A 174 10.40 -0.61 -2.41
CA ASP A 174 10.01 -0.06 -3.69
C ASP A 174 9.07 1.16 -3.54
N SER A 175 8.54 1.63 -4.66
CA SER A 175 7.60 2.77 -4.68
C SER A 175 6.31 2.52 -3.91
N LEU A 176 5.83 1.27 -3.81
CA LEU A 176 4.61 0.94 -3.08
C LEU A 176 4.87 0.95 -1.57
N VAL A 177 5.94 0.30 -1.14
CA VAL A 177 6.40 0.31 0.26
C VAL A 177 6.67 1.74 0.72
N ALA A 178 7.25 2.58 -0.14
CA ALA A 178 7.49 3.98 0.19
C ALA A 178 6.20 4.80 0.39
N VAL A 179 5.17 4.58 -0.45
CA VAL A 179 3.86 5.23 -0.30
C VAL A 179 3.18 4.76 0.97
N GLU A 180 3.21 3.46 1.25
CA GLU A 180 2.61 2.92 2.45
C GLU A 180 3.28 3.42 3.72
N LEU A 181 4.62 3.41 3.75
CA LEU A 181 5.40 3.92 4.88
C LEU A 181 5.16 5.41 5.09
N ARG A 182 5.10 6.22 4.01
CA ARG A 182 4.77 7.65 4.08
C ARG A 182 3.40 7.87 4.74
N ASN A 183 2.37 7.14 4.31
CA ASN A 183 1.03 7.29 4.85
C ASN A 183 0.95 6.85 6.31
N TRP A 184 1.68 5.79 6.67
CA TRP A 184 1.81 5.34 8.05
C TRP A 184 2.53 6.37 8.94
N ILE A 185 3.66 6.95 8.48
CA ILE A 185 4.39 8.00 9.20
C ILE A 185 3.48 9.21 9.48
N SER A 186 2.77 9.68 8.47
CA SER A 186 1.86 10.85 8.61
C SER A 186 0.81 10.60 9.69
N ARG A 187 0.27 9.39 9.78
CA ARG A 187 -0.76 9.01 10.75
C ARG A 187 -0.20 8.78 12.16
N GLU A 188 0.87 8.00 12.30
CA GLU A 188 1.38 7.60 13.62
C GLU A 188 2.24 8.66 14.28
N MET A 189 2.98 9.43 13.46
CA MET A 189 4.00 10.36 13.93
C MET A 189 3.61 11.82 13.73
N ASP A 190 2.48 12.09 13.05
CA ASP A 190 2.04 13.46 12.73
C ASP A 190 3.14 14.30 12.08
N ALA A 191 3.85 13.66 11.14
CA ALA A 191 5.00 14.22 10.43
C ALA A 191 4.79 14.10 8.92
N GLU A 192 4.89 15.21 8.21
CA GLU A 192 4.80 15.22 6.75
C GLU A 192 6.14 14.84 6.10
N VAL A 193 6.06 13.87 5.19
CA VAL A 193 7.18 13.47 4.33
C VAL A 193 6.72 13.23 2.90
N GLN A 194 7.65 13.46 1.98
CA GLN A 194 7.45 13.14 0.56
C GLN A 194 7.89 11.70 0.30
N THR A 195 7.26 11.02 -0.65
CA THR A 195 7.65 9.64 -1.04
C THR A 195 9.13 9.58 -1.45
N LEU A 196 9.63 10.62 -2.12
CA LEU A 196 11.05 10.69 -2.52
C LEU A 196 11.99 10.78 -1.32
N GLU A 197 11.54 11.34 -0.19
CA GLU A 197 12.33 11.38 1.06
C GLU A 197 12.45 10.00 1.70
N VAL A 198 11.40 9.16 1.61
CA VAL A 198 11.44 7.76 2.07
C VAL A 198 12.43 6.93 1.24
N LEU A 199 12.53 7.23 -0.06
CA LEU A 199 13.42 6.56 -1.00
C LEU A 199 14.86 7.11 -1.00
N GLN A 200 15.21 8.00 -0.06
CA GLN A 200 16.58 8.47 0.05
C GLN A 200 17.50 7.37 0.59
N HIS A 201 18.73 7.36 0.08
CA HIS A 201 19.78 6.49 0.57
C HIS A 201 20.43 7.07 1.83
N ILE A 202 19.64 7.15 2.91
CA ILE A 202 20.06 7.59 4.24
C ILE A 202 19.75 6.52 5.29
N PRO A 203 20.56 6.38 6.34
CA PRO A 203 20.28 5.43 7.42
C PRO A 203 18.90 5.67 8.07
N ILE A 204 18.23 4.60 8.50
CA ILE A 204 16.93 4.68 9.20
C ILE A 204 17.01 5.63 10.41
N THR A 205 18.10 5.60 11.18
CA THR A 205 18.33 6.52 12.31
C THR A 205 18.35 8.00 11.90
N ARG A 206 18.93 8.31 10.74
CA ARG A 206 18.99 9.67 10.21
C ARG A 206 17.61 10.11 9.72
N PHE A 207 16.89 9.21 9.05
CA PHE A 207 15.51 9.47 8.66
C PHE A 207 14.60 9.71 9.87
N ALA A 208 14.75 8.90 10.93
CA ALA A 208 14.05 9.09 12.20
C ALA A 208 14.33 10.45 12.85
N THR A 209 15.55 10.97 12.73
CA THR A 209 15.92 12.31 13.19
C THR A 209 15.16 13.39 12.43
N ILE A 210 15.03 13.25 11.11
CA ILE A 210 14.24 14.17 10.28
C ILE A 210 12.78 14.14 10.72
N LEU A 211 12.20 12.94 10.88
CA LEU A 211 10.82 12.77 11.34
C LEU A 211 10.58 13.38 12.73
N ALA A 212 11.48 13.16 13.69
CA ALA A 212 11.38 13.74 15.03
C ALA A 212 11.33 15.27 15.02
N SER A 213 12.06 15.91 14.09
CA SER A 213 12.06 17.37 13.95
C SER A 213 10.82 17.94 13.27
N ARG A 214 10.09 17.12 12.50
CA ARG A 214 8.86 17.51 11.79
C ARG A 214 7.58 17.11 12.52
N SER A 215 7.68 16.15 13.45
CA SER A 215 6.54 15.67 14.23
C SER A 215 6.01 16.74 15.17
N THR A 216 4.72 17.04 15.07
CA THR A 216 4.02 17.94 16.01
C THR A 216 3.89 17.34 17.41
N LEU A 217 4.08 16.02 17.56
CA LEU A 217 3.96 15.30 18.83
C LEU A 217 5.19 15.46 19.72
N VAL A 218 6.33 15.85 19.16
CA VAL A 218 7.64 15.96 19.85
C VAL A 218 7.86 17.38 20.42
N SER A 219 6.87 18.27 20.32
CA SER A 219 6.97 19.69 20.70
C SER A 219 7.29 19.97 22.18
N GLY A 220 7.24 18.96 23.06
CA GLY A 220 7.61 19.06 24.48
C GLY A 220 9.09 18.78 24.80
N CYS A 221 9.87 18.28 23.84
CA CYS A 221 11.27 17.92 24.06
C CYS A 221 12.19 19.14 23.89
N SER A 222 12.73 19.65 25.00
CA SER A 222 13.81 20.67 24.99
C SER A 222 15.12 20.07 24.49
#